data_AF-A0A6I7PVS7-F1
#
_entry.id   AF-A0A6I7PVS7-F1
#
_cell.length_a   1.000
_cell.length_b   1.000
_cell.length_c   1.000
_cell.angle_alpha   90.00
_cell.angle_beta   90.00
_cell.angle_gamma   90.00
#
_symmetry.space_group_name_H-M   'P 1'
#
loop_
_entity.id
_entity.type
_entity.pdbx_description
1 polymer ?
#
loop_
_entity_poly.entity_id
_entity_poly.type
_entity_poly.pdbx_seq_one_letter_code
_entity_poly.pdbx_strand_id
1 'polypeptide(L)'
;MDWKVFFLTAGSMFVLEMGDKTQLTALALSAEHRGKWEVLAGILIGLMLAGIFAFFMGRIVAHYLPESLIRYMAGSIFVLVGLWVLIRG
;
A
#
# COMPACT_ATOMS: atom_id res chain seq x y z
N MET A 1 -7.07 -3.43 -24.73
CA MET A 1 -6.42 -3.68 -23.43
C MET A 1 -5.42 -4.79 -23.64
N ASP A 2 -4.13 -4.54 -23.38
CA ASP A 2 -3.13 -5.61 -23.41
C ASP A 2 -3.33 -6.52 -22.20
N TRP A 3 -3.98 -7.66 -22.45
CA TRP A 3 -4.29 -8.67 -21.42
C TRP A 3 -3.03 -9.16 -20.68
N LYS A 4 -1.89 -9.12 -21.36
CA LYS A 4 -0.56 -9.38 -20.81
C LYS A 4 -0.19 -8.38 -19.71
N VAL A 5 -0.37 -7.08 -19.97
CA VAL A 5 -0.06 -6.01 -19.00
C VAL A 5 -0.96 -6.11 -17.77
N PHE A 6 -2.24 -6.44 -17.97
CA PHE A 6 -3.17 -6.65 -16.85
C PHE A 6 -2.68 -7.75 -15.92
N PHE A 7 -2.44 -8.96 -16.43
CA PHE A 7 -2.01 -10.07 -15.59
C PHE A 7 -0.62 -9.88 -14.99
N LEU A 8 0.31 -9.24 -15.72
CA LEU A 8 1.65 -8.97 -15.21
C LEU A 8 1.61 -7.98 -14.05
N THR A 9 0.88 -6.88 -14.19
CA THR A 9 0.73 -5.88 -13.13
C THR A 9 -0.06 -6.43 -11.95
N ALA A 10 -1.18 -7.12 -12.20
CA ALA A 10 -2.00 -7.71 -11.14
C ALA A 10 -1.22 -8.78 -10.35
N GLY A 11 -0.50 -9.66 -11.06
CA GLY A 11 0.34 -10.68 -10.43
C GLY A 11 1.50 -10.08 -9.63
N SER A 12 2.18 -9.07 -10.17
CA SER A 12 3.29 -8.40 -9.47
C SER A 12 2.82 -7.70 -8.20
N MET A 13 1.71 -6.96 -8.26
CA MET A 13 1.12 -6.31 -7.09
C MET A 13 0.62 -7.33 -6.07
N PHE A 14 0.01 -8.43 -6.51
CA PHE A 14 -0.40 -9.50 -5.61
C PHE A 14 0.78 -10.07 -4.83
N VAL A 15 1.89 -10.38 -5.49
CA VAL A 15 3.10 -10.89 -4.82
C VAL A 15 3.69 -9.84 -3.88
N LEU A 16 3.70 -8.56 -4.28
CA LEU A 16 4.22 -7.45 -3.47
C LEU A 16 3.41 -7.25 -2.18
N GLU A 17 2.09 -7.43 -2.25
CA GLU A 17 1.16 -7.25 -1.13
C GLU A 17 0.98 -8.52 -0.28
N MET A 18 1.37 -9.70 -0.80
CA MET A 18 1.20 -10.99 -0.11
C MET A 18 2.11 -11.10 1.11
N GLY A 19 1.50 -11.33 2.27
CA GLY A 19 2.22 -11.44 3.54
C GLY A 19 2.49 -10.11 4.24
N ASP A 20 1.89 -9.01 3.78
CA ASP A 20 2.00 -7.74 4.48
C ASP A 20 1.28 -7.77 5.85
N LYS A 21 1.74 -6.90 6.76
CA LYS A 21 1.16 -6.70 8.09
C LYS A 21 -0.34 -6.40 8.04
N THR A 22 -0.81 -5.76 6.97
CA THR A 22 -2.24 -5.51 6.76
C THR A 22 -3.04 -6.82 6.66
N GLN A 23 -2.51 -7.85 6.00
CA GLN A 23 -3.15 -9.16 5.89
C GLN A 23 -3.15 -9.94 7.21
N LEU A 24 -2.04 -9.89 7.96
CA LEU A 24 -1.98 -10.50 9.30
C LEU A 24 -2.97 -9.82 10.27
N THR A 25 -3.09 -8.50 10.20
CA THR A 25 -4.05 -7.73 11.00
C THR A 25 -5.48 -8.09 10.63
N ALA A 26 -5.77 -8.22 9.33
CA ALA A 26 -7.07 -8.68 8.84
C ALA A 26 -7.44 -10.08 9.36
N LEU A 27 -6.49 -11.01 9.32
CA LEU A 27 -6.67 -12.36 9.84
C LEU A 27 -6.88 -12.37 11.36
N ALA A 28 -6.09 -11.59 12.10
CA ALA A 28 -6.23 -11.47 13.56
C ALA A 28 -7.59 -10.90 13.96
N LEU A 29 -8.02 -9.79 13.34
CA LEU A 29 -9.33 -9.18 13.58
C LEU A 29 -10.48 -10.13 13.25
N SER A 30 -10.36 -10.89 12.15
CA SER A 30 -11.34 -11.88 11.72
C SER A 30 -11.41 -13.10 12.65
N ALA A 31 -10.30 -13.44 13.31
CA ALA A 31 -10.25 -14.50 14.31
C ALA A 31 -10.85 -14.05 15.66
N GLU A 32 -10.70 -12.78 16.03
CA GLU A 32 -11.19 -12.22 17.29
C GLU A 32 -12.69 -11.86 17.25
N HIS A 33 -13.20 -11.39 16.11
CA HIS A 33 -14.60 -10.98 15.97
C HIS A 33 -15.47 -12.08 15.37
N ARG A 34 -16.66 -12.29 15.95
CA ARG A 34 -17.64 -13.26 15.41
C ARG A 34 -18.23 -12.82 14.06
N GLY A 35 -18.25 -11.52 13.78
CA GLY A 35 -18.77 -10.91 12.55
C GLY A 35 -17.73 -10.82 11.44
N LYS A 36 -17.45 -11.93 10.75
CA LYS A 36 -16.48 -11.98 9.61
C LYS A 36 -16.77 -10.93 8.53
N TRP A 37 -18.05 -10.67 8.26
CA TRP A 37 -18.51 -9.70 7.27
C TRP A 37 -18.28 -8.25 7.70
N GLU A 38 -18.39 -7.95 8.99
CA GLU A 38 -18.17 -6.61 9.55
C GLU A 38 -16.69 -6.26 9.51
N VAL A 39 -15.82 -7.22 9.87
CA VAL A 39 -14.36 -7.08 9.76
C VAL A 39 -13.95 -6.86 8.31
N LEU A 40 -14.49 -7.65 7.38
CA LEU A 40 -14.22 -7.50 5.95
C LEU A 40 -14.64 -6.11 5.45
N ALA A 41 -15.85 -5.66 5.78
CA ALA A 41 -16.32 -4.34 5.40
C ALA A 41 -15.44 -3.23 5.99
N GLY A 42 -15.03 -3.34 7.24
CA GLY A 42 -14.13 -2.39 7.90
C GLY A 42 -12.78 -2.28 7.21
N ILE A 43 -12.17 -3.42 6.88
CA ILE A 43 -10.89 -3.47 6.16
C ILE A 43 -11.01 -2.86 4.76
N LEU A 44 -12.06 -3.22 4.01
CA LEU A 44 -12.30 -2.68 2.67
C LEU A 44 -12.48 -1.16 2.71
N ILE A 45 -13.32 -0.65 3.63
CA ILE A 45 -13.53 0.77 3.81
C ILE A 45 -12.22 1.47 4.21
N GLY A 46 -11.47 0.89 5.16
CA GLY A 46 -10.20 1.45 5.61
C GLY A 46 -9.17 1.57 4.48
N LEU A 47 -9.01 0.51 3.68
CA LEU A 47 -8.12 0.50 2.51
C LEU A 47 -8.56 1.51 1.44
N MET A 48 -9.86 1.60 1.16
CA MET A 48 -10.38 2.59 0.21
C MET A 48 -10.11 4.02 0.68
N LEU A 49 -10.37 4.32 1.96
CA LEU A 49 -10.12 5.63 2.54
C LEU A 49 -8.63 6.00 2.53
N ALA A 50 -7.76 5.05 2.88
CA ALA A 50 -6.31 5.25 2.82
C ALA A 50 -5.85 5.53 1.39
N GLY A 51 -6.37 4.80 0.40
CA GLY A 51 -6.07 5.01 -1.02
C GLY A 51 -6.54 6.38 -1.53
N ILE A 52 -7.76 6.79 -1.17
CA ILE A 52 -8.29 8.12 -1.52
C ILE A 52 -7.40 9.22 -0.91
N PHE A 53 -7.05 9.07 0.37
CA PHE A 53 -6.18 10.02 1.05
C PHE A 53 -4.80 10.11 0.37
N ALA A 54 -4.18 8.98 0.07
CA ALA A 54 -2.89 8.92 -0.62
C ALA A 54 -2.95 9.56 -2.01
N PHE A 55 -4.02 9.30 -2.78
CA PHE A 55 -4.22 9.90 -4.09
C PHE A 55 -4.36 11.43 -4.03
N PHE A 56 -5.21 11.94 -3.14
CA PHE A 56 -5.39 13.39 -2.98
C PHE A 56 -4.11 14.07 -2.53
N MET A 57 -3.44 13.51 -1.51
CA MET A 57 -2.17 14.06 -1.02
C MET A 57 -1.10 14.03 -2.12
N GLY A 58 -1.00 12.92 -2.86
CA GLY A 58 -0.10 12.79 -4.00
C GLY A 58 -0.34 13.83 -5.08
N ARG A 59 -1.61 14.12 -5.41
CA ARG A 59 -1.96 15.18 -6.38
C ARG A 59 -1.56 16.57 -5.90
N ILE A 60 -1.78 16.87 -4.62
CA ILE A 60 -1.40 18.15 -4.03
C ILE A 60 0.12 18.32 -4.13
N VAL A 61 0.89 17.32 -3.67
CA VAL A 61 2.35 17.36 -3.72
C VAL A 61 2.86 17.48 -5.16
N ALA A 62 2.26 16.74 -6.11
CA ALA A 62 2.60 16.81 -7.52
C ALA A 62 2.27 18.16 -8.18
N HIS A 63 1.36 18.95 -7.60
CA HIS A 63 1.06 20.29 -8.09
C HIS A 63 2.13 21.31 -7.69
N TYR A 64 2.73 21.15 -6.51
CA TYR A 64 3.71 22.10 -5.97
C TYR A 64 5.17 21.71 -6.24
N LEU A 65 5.47 20.43 -6.45
CA LEU A 65 6.83 19.95 -6.65
C LEU A 65 7.04 19.40 -8.08
N PRO A 66 8.22 19.62 -8.68
CA PRO A 66 8.57 18.98 -9.93
C PRO A 66 8.72 17.46 -9.75
N GLU A 67 8.28 16.69 -10.75
CA GLU A 67 8.27 15.22 -10.73
C GLU A 67 9.66 14.62 -10.45
N SER A 68 10.72 15.25 -10.96
CA SER A 68 12.10 14.84 -10.71
C SER A 68 12.43 14.84 -9.22
N LEU A 69 12.03 15.90 -8.49
CA LEU A 69 12.28 16.02 -7.05
C LEU A 69 11.49 14.98 -6.27
N ILE A 70 10.22 14.75 -6.62
CA ILE A 70 9.37 13.72 -6.01
C ILE A 70 10.02 12.34 -6.17
N ARG A 71 10.50 12.02 -7.37
CA ARG A 71 11.16 10.74 -7.64
C ARG A 71 12.42 10.54 -6.80
N TYR A 72 13.30 11.53 -6.72
CA TYR A 72 14.52 11.43 -5.91
C TYR A 72 14.21 11.35 -4.41
N MET A 73 13.25 12.13 -3.93
CA MET A 73 12.80 12.11 -2.53
C MET A 73 12.21 10.74 -2.16
N ALA A 74 11.27 10.23 -2.96
CA ALA A 74 10.63 8.94 -2.72
C ALA A 74 11.65 7.80 -2.72
N GLY A 75 12.54 7.76 -3.72
CA GLY A 75 13.61 6.76 -3.79
C GLY A 75 14.58 6.85 -2.59
N SER A 76 14.96 8.05 -2.18
CA SER A 76 15.85 8.25 -1.02
C SER A 76 15.19 7.78 0.27
N ILE A 77 13.91 8.11 0.49
CA ILE A 77 13.15 7.63 1.65
C ILE A 77 13.10 6.10 1.64
N PHE A 78 12.85 5.48 0.49
CA PHE A 78 12.77 4.03 0.36
C PHE A 78 14.11 3.35 0.73
N VAL A 79 15.23 3.89 0.24
CA VAL A 79 16.58 3.40 0.59
C VAL A 79 16.88 3.60 2.07
N LEU A 80 16.57 4.77 2.63
CA LEU A 80 16.81 5.07 4.05
C LEU A 80 16.01 4.15 4.97
N VAL A 81 14.71 3.94 4.66
CA VAL A 81 13.87 3.00 5.41
C VAL A 81 14.40 1.57 5.26
N GLY A 82 14.77 1.15 4.05
CA GLY A 82 15.37 -0.16 3.82
C GLY A 82 16.66 -0.39 4.63
N LEU A 83 17.57 0.59 4.64
CA LEU A 83 18.79 0.55 5.45
C LEU A 83 18.47 0.53 6.95
N TRP A 84 17.50 1.33 7.40
CA TRP A 84 17.10 1.38 8.79
C TRP A 84 16.52 0.04 9.27
N VAL A 85 15.65 -0.58 8.45
CA VAL A 85 15.13 -1.93 8.70
C VAL A 85 16.25 -2.97 8.68
N LEU A 86 17.24 -2.86 7.78
CA LEU A 86 18.36 -3.79 7.72
C LEU A 86 19.29 -3.71 8.95
N ILE A 87 19.44 -2.53 9.55
CA ILE A 87 20.33 -2.32 10.71
C ILE A 87 19.62 -2.64 12.04
N ARG A 88 18.31 -2.35 12.15
CA ARG A 88 17.53 -2.51 13.39
C ARG A 88 16.61 -3.73 13.42
N GLY A 89 16.26 -4.30 12.28
CA GLY A 89 15.53 -5.56 12.15
C GLY A 89 16.48 -6.74 12.19
#